data_AF-A0A932E7M4-F1
#
_entry.id   AF-A0A932E7M4-F1
#
_cell.length_a   1.000
_cell.length_b   1.000
_cell.length_c   1.000
_cell.angle_alpha   90.00
_cell.angle_beta   90.00
_cell.angle_gamma   90.00
#
_symmetry.space_group_name_H-M   'P 1'
#
loop_
_entity.id
_entity.type
_entity.pdbx_description
1 polymer ?
#
loop_
_entity_poly.entity_id
_entity_poly.type
_entity_poly.pdbx_seq_one_letter_code
_entity_poly.pdbx_strand_id
1 'polypeptide(L)'
;MPRHTPPELPQRRLEKVLGVSRANSIGVLACAGASLLLNLLAQDWIMSGFAALAVVAGAMEWHGQTRLRDGDFGGLHWLLGAQGCLYTVIAGYVMWRLKHFDPAALWAELPDDARTRFMEQLRQANVPESDRDVFLRAMNSLICAALVLASTLYQGGLAWWYRRSRAAIAKALHAD
;
A
#
# COMPACT_ATOMS: atom_id res chain seq x y z
N MET A 1 7.15 38.59 2.56
CA MET A 1 8.17 38.05 3.48
C MET A 1 8.02 36.53 3.51
N PRO A 2 9.06 35.74 3.17
CA PRO A 2 8.99 34.29 3.37
C PRO A 2 8.78 34.02 4.86
N ARG A 3 7.70 33.31 5.20
CA ARG A 3 7.45 32.89 6.59
C ARG A 3 8.54 31.89 6.98
N HIS A 4 9.57 32.35 7.69
CA HIS A 4 10.50 31.47 8.39
C HIS A 4 9.69 30.74 9.47
N THR A 5 9.26 29.52 9.15
CA THR A 5 8.65 28.65 10.14
C THR A 5 9.79 28.23 11.09
N PRO A 6 9.67 28.49 12.40
CA PRO A 6 10.72 28.08 13.34
C PRO A 6 10.95 26.57 13.23
N PRO A 7 12.20 26.09 13.35
CA PRO A 7 12.51 24.67 13.23
C PRO A 7 11.69 23.86 14.24
N GLU A 8 11.02 22.80 13.77
CA GLU A 8 10.24 21.92 14.65
C GLU A 8 11.15 21.32 15.73
N LEU A 9 10.68 21.33 16.98
CA LEU A 9 11.38 20.70 18.10
C LEU A 9 11.64 19.21 17.77
N PRO A 10 12.86 18.69 18.01
CA PRO A 10 13.21 17.28 17.77
C PRO A 10 12.20 16.28 18.35
N GLN A 11 11.77 16.47 19.60
CA GLN A 11 10.76 15.63 20.27
C GLN A 11 9.44 15.59 19.48
N ARG A 12 8.91 16.75 19.08
CA ARG A 12 7.66 16.83 18.29
C ARG A 12 7.79 16.11 16.96
N ARG A 13 8.98 16.10 16.36
CA ARG A 13 9.22 15.38 15.11
C ARG A 13 9.19 13.87 15.33
N LEU A 14 9.80 13.39 16.41
CA LEU A 14 9.74 11.98 16.81
C LEU A 14 8.29 11.54 17.10
N GLU A 15 7.54 12.32 17.87
CA GLU A 15 6.12 12.06 18.16
C GLU A 15 5.28 11.93 16.88
N LYS A 16 5.48 12.84 15.90
CA LYS A 16 4.81 12.76 14.60
C LYS A 16 5.16 11.47 13.86
N VAL A 17 6.44 11.10 13.84
CA VAL A 17 6.90 9.86 13.19
C VAL A 17 6.26 8.64 13.84
N LEU A 18 6.26 8.57 15.18
CA LEU A 18 5.62 7.48 15.91
C LEU A 18 4.11 7.43 15.66
N GLY A 19 3.44 8.59 15.63
CA GLY A 19 2.00 8.68 15.38
C GLY A 19 1.62 8.21 13.98
N VAL A 20 2.33 8.69 12.95
CA VAL A 20 2.10 8.27 11.55
C VAL A 20 2.41 6.79 11.38
N SER A 21 3.53 6.32 11.91
CA SER A 21 3.96 4.92 11.81
C SER A 21 2.97 3.97 12.50
N ARG A 22 2.40 4.38 13.65
CA ARG A 22 1.35 3.62 14.33
C ARG A 22 0.08 3.51 13.50
N ALA A 23 -0.40 4.62 12.97
CA ALA A 23 -1.61 4.62 12.14
C ALA A 23 -1.41 3.75 10.89
N ASN A 24 -0.25 3.87 10.23
CA ASN A 24 0.06 3.09 9.03
C ASN A 24 0.19 1.59 9.34
N SER A 25 0.98 1.21 10.34
CA SER A 25 1.17 -0.21 10.70
C SER A 25 -0.13 -0.89 11.12
N ILE A 26 -0.99 -0.24 11.90
CA ILE A 26 -2.31 -0.78 12.26
C ILE A 26 -3.18 -0.94 11.01
N GLY A 27 -3.23 0.06 10.13
CA GLY A 27 -4.01 0.00 8.89
C GLY A 27 -3.56 -1.15 8.00
N VAL A 28 -2.25 -1.29 7.79
CA VAL A 28 -1.67 -2.38 6.98
C VAL A 28 -1.95 -3.74 7.63
N LEU A 29 -1.69 -3.90 8.93
CA LEU A 29 -1.92 -5.17 9.63
C LEU A 29 -3.39 -5.58 9.61
N ALA A 30 -4.31 -4.64 9.84
CA ALA A 30 -5.74 -4.92 9.83
C ALA A 30 -6.23 -5.32 8.43
N CYS A 31 -5.91 -4.53 7.41
CA CYS A 31 -6.34 -4.80 6.04
C CYS A 31 -5.70 -6.07 5.47
N ALA A 32 -4.38 -6.22 5.63
CA ALA A 32 -3.65 -7.39 5.12
C ALA A 32 -4.00 -8.66 5.90
N GLY A 33 -4.17 -8.56 7.22
CA GLY A 33 -4.59 -9.67 8.06
C GLY A 33 -5.99 -10.17 7.71
N ALA A 34 -6.96 -9.26 7.56
CA ALA A 34 -8.30 -9.63 7.11
C ALA A 34 -8.27 -10.25 5.70
N SER A 35 -7.53 -9.65 4.77
CA SER A 35 -7.38 -10.19 3.40
C SER A 35 -6.76 -11.58 3.41
N LEU A 36 -5.72 -11.81 4.23
CA LEU A 36 -5.08 -13.12 4.36
C LEU A 36 -6.10 -14.18 4.80
N LEU A 37 -6.90 -13.89 5.81
CA LEU A 37 -7.92 -14.83 6.30
C LEU A 37 -8.97 -15.13 5.22
N LEU A 38 -9.47 -14.10 4.53
CA LEU A 38 -10.46 -14.28 3.45
C LEU A 38 -9.89 -15.12 2.29
N ASN A 39 -8.65 -14.86 1.89
CA ASN A 39 -8.01 -15.60 0.80
C ASN A 39 -7.72 -17.06 1.18
N LEU A 40 -7.35 -17.33 2.45
CA LEU A 40 -7.19 -18.69 2.95
C LEU A 40 -8.52 -19.45 2.95
N LEU A 41 -9.62 -18.79 3.34
CA LEU A 41 -10.97 -19.39 3.27
C LEU A 41 -11.39 -19.68 1.83
N ALA A 42 -11.03 -18.81 0.89
CA ALA A 42 -11.25 -19.01 -0.55
C ALA A 42 -10.26 -19.98 -1.21
N GLN A 43 -9.28 -20.51 -0.44
CA GLN A 43 -8.19 -21.35 -0.94
C GLN A 43 -7.34 -20.70 -2.06
N ASP A 44 -7.31 -19.37 -2.10
CA ASP A 44 -6.45 -18.62 -3.02
C ASP A 44 -5.06 -18.46 -2.42
N TRP A 45 -4.18 -19.42 -2.70
CA TRP A 45 -2.83 -19.46 -2.18
C TRP A 45 -1.95 -18.30 -2.67
N ILE A 46 -2.21 -17.78 -3.87
CA ILE A 46 -1.41 -16.71 -4.44
C ILE A 46 -1.74 -15.39 -3.73
N MET A 47 -3.03 -15.07 -3.62
CA MET A 47 -3.48 -13.87 -2.90
C MET A 47 -3.17 -13.97 -1.40
N SER A 48 -3.24 -15.17 -0.82
CA SER A 48 -2.78 -15.41 0.55
C SER A 48 -1.29 -15.10 0.71
N GLY A 49 -0.45 -15.48 -0.25
CA GLY A 49 0.99 -15.15 -0.25
C GLY A 49 1.24 -13.64 -0.22
N PHE A 50 0.59 -12.87 -1.10
CA PHE A 50 0.72 -11.41 -1.10
C PHE A 50 0.22 -10.77 0.19
N ALA A 51 -0.92 -11.23 0.71
CA ALA A 51 -1.47 -10.73 1.98
C ALA A 51 -0.54 -11.04 3.17
N ALA A 52 0.05 -12.23 3.22
CA ALA A 52 1.01 -12.59 4.26
C ALA A 52 2.27 -11.71 4.22
N LEU A 53 2.81 -11.44 3.03
CA LEU A 53 3.95 -10.53 2.89
C LEU A 53 3.60 -9.09 3.31
N ALA A 54 2.38 -8.62 3.01
CA ALA A 54 1.92 -7.32 3.49
C ALA A 54 1.77 -7.27 5.02
N VAL A 55 1.31 -8.35 5.67
CA VAL A 55 1.31 -8.48 7.13
C VAL A 55 2.74 -8.39 7.69
N VAL A 56 3.72 -9.04 7.05
CA VAL A 56 5.13 -8.93 7.45
C VAL A 56 5.61 -7.48 7.37
N ALA A 57 5.30 -6.75 6.29
CA ALA A 57 5.66 -5.34 6.16
C ALA A 57 5.04 -4.48 7.28
N GLY A 58 3.76 -4.70 7.61
CA GLY A 58 3.09 -4.03 8.74
C GLY A 58 3.74 -4.35 10.09
N ALA A 59 4.12 -5.61 10.31
CA ALA A 59 4.81 -6.04 11.53
C ALA A 59 6.22 -5.44 11.65
N MET A 60 6.96 -5.32 10.53
CA MET A 60 8.25 -4.64 10.49
C MET A 60 8.14 -3.18 10.93
N GLU A 61 7.12 -2.46 10.44
CA GLU A 61 6.91 -1.06 10.83
C GLU A 61 6.54 -0.94 12.31
N TRP A 62 5.63 -1.78 12.79
CA TRP A 62 5.26 -1.83 14.21
C TRP A 62 6.48 -2.11 15.12
N HIS A 63 7.33 -3.05 14.70
CA HIS A 63 8.56 -3.36 15.43
C HIS A 63 9.52 -2.17 15.44
N GLY A 64 9.74 -1.52 14.30
CA GLY A 64 10.58 -0.33 14.21
C GLY A 64 10.07 0.85 15.06
N GLN A 65 8.76 1.05 15.10
CA GLN A 65 8.13 2.07 15.94
C GLN A 65 8.37 1.78 17.43
N THR A 66 8.21 0.51 17.83
CA THR A 66 8.44 0.08 19.21
C THR A 66 9.88 0.39 19.62
N ARG A 67 10.86 0.03 18.77
CA ARG A 67 12.28 0.33 19.01
C ARG A 67 12.56 1.82 19.11
N LEU A 68 11.99 2.64 18.22
CA LEU A 68 12.15 4.09 18.29
C LEU A 68 11.56 4.69 19.57
N ARG A 69 10.45 4.13 20.07
CA ARG A 69 9.86 4.55 21.34
C ARG A 69 10.75 4.17 22.53
N ASP A 70 11.46 3.06 22.43
CA ASP A 70 12.35 2.54 23.48
C ASP A 70 13.76 3.17 23.43
N GLY A 71 13.97 4.24 22.65
CA GLY A 71 15.26 4.94 22.55
C GLY A 71 16.18 4.44 21.43
N ASP A 72 15.83 3.34 20.75
CA ASP A 72 16.70 2.70 19.76
C ASP A 72 16.53 3.29 18.35
N PHE A 73 17.52 4.08 17.93
CA PHE A 73 17.60 4.68 16.60
C PHE A 73 17.56 3.66 15.45
N GLY A 74 17.97 2.41 15.70
CA GLY A 74 17.87 1.30 14.76
C GLY A 74 16.44 1.04 14.29
N GLY A 75 15.43 1.42 15.08
CA GLY A 75 14.02 1.35 14.68
C GLY A 75 13.71 2.12 13.38
N LEU A 76 14.44 3.19 13.06
CA LEU A 76 14.25 3.93 11.81
C LEU A 76 14.57 3.08 10.56
N HIS A 77 15.53 2.15 10.66
CA HIS A 77 15.86 1.26 9.56
C HIS A 77 14.69 0.31 9.25
N TRP A 78 14.02 -0.19 10.29
CA TRP A 78 12.82 -1.02 10.16
C TRP A 78 11.65 -0.26 9.52
N LEU A 79 11.43 1.01 9.90
CA LEU A 79 10.43 1.86 9.26
C LEU A 79 10.68 2.00 7.75
N LEU A 80 11.93 2.29 7.36
CA LEU A 80 12.30 2.41 5.94
C LEU A 80 12.20 1.09 5.20
N GLY A 81 12.65 -0.01 5.82
CA GLY A 81 12.56 -1.35 5.28
C GLY A 81 11.10 -1.79 5.07
N ALA A 82 10.20 -1.43 5.98
CA ALA A 82 8.78 -1.73 5.86
C ALA A 82 8.13 -1.05 4.65
N GLN A 83 8.44 0.23 4.38
CA GLN A 83 7.92 0.92 3.19
C GLN A 83 8.42 0.27 1.90
N GLY A 84 9.70 -0.09 1.85
CA GLY A 84 10.29 -0.79 0.71
C GLY A 84 9.67 -2.17 0.51
N CYS A 85 9.51 -2.94 1.59
CA CYS A 85 8.87 -4.25 1.57
C CYS A 85 7.44 -4.17 1.05
N LEU A 86 6.61 -3.29 1.61
CA LEU A 86 5.21 -3.13 1.20
C LEU A 86 5.10 -2.67 -0.26
N TYR A 87 5.97 -1.75 -0.69
CA TYR A 87 6.04 -1.36 -2.11
C TYR A 87 6.37 -2.54 -3.02
N THR A 88 7.38 -3.36 -2.66
CA THR A 88 7.74 -4.56 -3.43
C THR A 88 6.61 -5.56 -3.49
N VAL A 89 5.86 -5.75 -2.40
CA VAL A 89 4.67 -6.62 -2.38
C VAL A 89 3.61 -6.12 -3.36
N ILE A 90 3.29 -4.82 -3.34
CA ILE A 90 2.30 -4.23 -4.24
C ILE A 90 2.77 -4.30 -5.70
N ALA A 91 4.03 -3.98 -5.98
CA ALA A 91 4.60 -4.08 -7.32
C ALA A 91 4.58 -5.53 -7.82
N GLY A 92 4.94 -6.50 -6.97
CA GLY A 92 4.86 -7.93 -7.25
C GLY A 92 3.44 -8.37 -7.59
N TYR A 93 2.46 -7.93 -6.78
CA TYR A 93 1.04 -8.19 -7.03
C TYR A 93 0.59 -7.62 -8.38
N VAL A 94 0.95 -6.36 -8.67
CA VAL A 94 0.56 -5.71 -9.93
C VAL A 94 1.19 -6.42 -11.13
N MET A 95 2.47 -6.77 -11.08
CA MET A 95 3.12 -7.54 -12.15
C MET A 95 2.43 -8.89 -12.36
N TRP A 96 2.13 -9.59 -11.26
CA TRP A 96 1.41 -10.86 -11.33
C TRP A 96 0.01 -10.69 -11.93
N ARG A 97 -0.74 -9.69 -11.48
CA ARG A 97 -2.10 -9.37 -11.93
C ARG A 97 -2.11 -9.03 -13.41
N LEU A 98 -1.21 -8.18 -13.89
CA LEU A 98 -1.12 -7.83 -15.32
C LEU A 98 -0.80 -9.05 -16.20
N LYS A 99 0.05 -9.96 -15.72
CA LYS A 99 0.43 -11.16 -16.47
C LYS A 99 -0.66 -12.24 -16.51
N HIS A 100 -1.42 -12.39 -15.43
CA HIS A 100 -2.41 -13.47 -15.28
C HIS A 100 -3.86 -12.98 -15.34
N PHE A 101 -4.10 -11.74 -15.76
CA PHE A 101 -5.45 -11.22 -15.88
C PHE A 101 -6.20 -11.91 -17.02
N ASP A 102 -7.25 -12.63 -16.65
CA ASP A 102 -8.22 -13.23 -17.56
C ASP A 102 -9.55 -12.44 -17.53
N PRO A 103 -9.87 -11.69 -18.60
CA PRO A 103 -11.13 -10.95 -18.68
C PRO A 103 -12.36 -11.87 -18.70
N ALA A 104 -12.24 -13.10 -19.19
CA ALA A 104 -13.36 -14.04 -19.24
C ALA A 104 -13.71 -14.56 -17.84
N ALA A 105 -12.70 -14.91 -17.04
CA ALA A 105 -12.88 -15.29 -15.64
C ALA A 105 -13.52 -14.15 -14.83
N LEU A 106 -13.01 -12.91 -14.97
CA LEU A 106 -13.61 -11.74 -14.31
C LEU A 106 -15.07 -11.56 -14.72
N TRP A 107 -15.38 -11.70 -16.01
CA TRP A 107 -16.75 -11.57 -16.52
C TRP A 107 -17.69 -12.62 -15.93
N ALA A 108 -17.21 -13.85 -15.75
CA ALA A 108 -18.00 -14.95 -15.17
C ALA A 108 -18.30 -14.74 -13.67
N GLU A 109 -17.38 -14.09 -12.94
CA GLU A 109 -17.56 -13.76 -11.52
C GLU A 109 -18.51 -12.59 -11.28
N LEU A 110 -18.78 -11.76 -12.30
CA LEU A 110 -19.68 -10.63 -12.17
C LEU A 110 -21.13 -11.10 -11.98
N PRO A 111 -21.87 -10.51 -11.01
CA PRO A 111 -23.31 -10.67 -10.90
C PRO A 111 -24.04 -10.30 -12.21
N ASP A 112 -25.21 -10.90 -12.46
CA ASP A 112 -25.97 -10.68 -13.70
C ASP A 112 -26.37 -9.21 -13.90
N ASP A 113 -26.70 -8.51 -12.81
CA ASP A 113 -27.04 -7.08 -12.84
C ASP A 113 -25.82 -6.22 -13.20
N ALA A 114 -24.64 -6.57 -12.68
CA ALA A 114 -23.38 -5.90 -13.02
C ALA A 114 -23.02 -6.11 -14.50
N ARG A 115 -23.16 -7.34 -15.01
CA ARG A 115 -22.97 -7.65 -16.44
C ARG A 115 -23.92 -6.86 -17.33
N THR A 116 -25.20 -6.79 -16.96
CA THR A 116 -26.22 -6.05 -17.72
C THR A 116 -25.89 -4.56 -17.78
N ARG A 117 -25.56 -3.94 -16.64
CA ARG A 117 -25.18 -2.51 -16.58
C ARG A 117 -23.93 -2.23 -17.40
N PHE A 118 -22.95 -3.12 -17.33
CA PHE A 118 -21.72 -2.97 -18.09
C PHE A 118 -21.96 -3.03 -19.61
N MET A 119 -22.79 -3.96 -20.09
CA MET A 119 -23.16 -4.04 -21.50
C MET A 119 -23.93 -2.81 -21.98
N GLU A 120 -24.82 -2.29 -21.13
CA GLU A 120 -25.54 -1.05 -21.41
C GLU A 120 -24.57 0.14 -21.55
N GLN A 121 -23.55 0.24 -20.70
CA GLN A 121 -22.50 1.26 -20.80
C GLN A 121 -21.69 1.14 -22.09
N LEU A 122 -21.35 -0.09 -22.52
CA LEU A 122 -20.65 -0.31 -23.79
C LEU A 122 -21.50 0.15 -24.98
N ARG A 123 -22.79 -0.19 -24.99
CA ARG A 123 -23.73 0.24 -26.04
C ARG A 123 -23.87 1.76 -26.09
N GLN A 124 -24.01 2.41 -24.94
CA GLN A 124 -24.08 3.87 -24.84
C GLN A 124 -22.79 4.55 -25.35
N ALA A 125 -21.64 3.91 -25.16
CA ALA A 125 -20.36 4.38 -25.68
C ALA A 125 -20.09 3.99 -27.15
N ASN A 126 -21.05 3.35 -27.84
CA ASN A 126 -20.88 2.78 -29.19
C ASN A 126 -19.69 1.81 -29.31
N VAL A 127 -19.36 1.10 -28.22
CA VAL A 127 -18.30 0.08 -28.21
C VAL A 127 -18.92 -1.27 -28.58
N PRO A 128 -18.39 -1.98 -29.59
CA PRO A 128 -18.84 -3.31 -29.93
C PRO A 128 -18.68 -4.29 -28.76
N GLU A 129 -19.63 -5.22 -28.59
CA GLU A 129 -19.54 -6.26 -27.56
C GLU A 129 -18.31 -7.17 -27.74
N SER A 130 -17.79 -7.29 -28.97
CA SER A 130 -16.54 -7.99 -29.28
C SER A 130 -15.33 -7.39 -28.58
N ASP A 131 -15.38 -6.10 -28.24
CA ASP A 131 -14.25 -5.36 -27.66
C ASP A 131 -14.30 -5.33 -26.12
N ARG A 132 -15.28 -6.03 -25.51
CA ARG A 132 -15.43 -6.16 -24.06
C ARG A 132 -14.12 -6.55 -23.37
N ASP A 133 -13.45 -7.57 -23.88
CA ASP A 133 -12.24 -8.10 -23.25
C ASP A 133 -11.08 -7.09 -23.30
N VAL A 134 -11.00 -6.32 -24.39
CA VAL A 134 -10.04 -5.21 -24.53
C VAL A 134 -10.33 -4.14 -23.48
N PHE A 135 -11.60 -3.78 -23.31
CA PHE A 135 -12.02 -2.80 -22.31
C PHE A 135 -11.71 -3.27 -20.88
N LEU A 136 -12.03 -4.52 -20.54
CA LEU A 136 -11.73 -5.09 -19.22
C LEU A 136 -10.22 -5.12 -18.94
N ARG A 137 -9.40 -5.46 -19.94
CA ARG A 137 -7.93 -5.39 -19.83
C ARG A 137 -7.43 -3.97 -19.62
N ALA A 138 -8.00 -3.01 -20.36
CA ALA A 138 -7.66 -1.59 -20.21
C ALA A 138 -8.01 -1.07 -18.82
N MET A 139 -9.20 -1.39 -18.30
CA MET A 139 -9.61 -1.05 -16.94
C MET A 139 -8.69 -1.67 -15.89
N ASN A 140 -8.39 -2.96 -15.99
CA ASN A 140 -7.48 -3.63 -15.06
C ASN A 140 -6.09 -2.99 -15.10
N SER A 141 -5.60 -2.63 -16.29
CA SER A 141 -4.31 -1.94 -16.45
C SER A 141 -4.33 -0.54 -15.83
N LEU A 142 -5.42 0.20 -15.98
CA LEU A 142 -5.60 1.52 -15.35
C LEU A 142 -5.62 1.42 -13.83
N ILE A 143 -6.35 0.45 -13.27
CA ILE A 143 -6.39 0.19 -11.82
C ILE A 143 -4.99 -0.19 -11.31
N CYS A 144 -4.29 -1.07 -12.03
CA CYS A 144 -2.91 -1.45 -11.70
C CYS A 144 -1.96 -0.23 -11.73
N ALA A 145 -2.05 0.61 -12.76
CA ALA A 145 -1.25 1.82 -12.88
C ALA A 145 -1.55 2.81 -11.74
N ALA A 146 -2.83 3.01 -11.42
CA ALA A 146 -3.25 3.84 -10.30
C ALA A 146 -2.73 3.31 -8.96
N LEU A 147 -2.77 1.99 -8.74
CA LEU A 147 -2.27 1.36 -7.53
C LEU A 147 -0.75 1.53 -7.38
N VAL A 148 0.02 1.33 -8.45
CA VAL A 148 1.49 1.56 -8.43
C VAL A 148 1.80 3.03 -8.18
N LEU A 149 1.08 3.94 -8.84
CA LEU A 149 1.29 5.38 -8.66
C LEU A 149 0.99 5.80 -7.23
N ALA A 150 -0.17 5.42 -6.69
CA ALA A 150 -0.56 5.71 -5.31
C ALA A 150 0.47 5.14 -4.31
N SER A 151 0.93 3.90 -4.54
CA SER A 151 1.93 3.25 -3.69
C SER A 151 3.29 3.94 -3.78
N THR A 152 3.71 4.36 -4.96
CA THR A 152 4.96 5.10 -5.17
C THR A 152 4.92 6.44 -4.43
N LEU A 153 3.82 7.18 -4.56
CA LEU A 153 3.63 8.46 -3.89
C LEU A 153 3.58 8.31 -2.36
N TYR A 154 2.82 7.34 -1.87
CA TYR A 154 2.61 7.13 -0.44
C TYR A 154 3.82 6.50 0.25
N GLN A 155 4.24 5.30 -0.17
CA GLN A 155 5.38 4.58 0.42
C GLN A 155 6.69 5.32 0.16
N GLY A 156 6.88 5.87 -1.04
CA GLY A 156 8.04 6.68 -1.38
C GLY A 156 8.06 8.00 -0.61
N GLY A 157 6.91 8.66 -0.47
CA GLY A 157 6.74 9.86 0.34
C GLY A 157 7.07 9.63 1.82
N LEU A 158 6.55 8.55 2.41
CA LEU A 158 6.86 8.15 3.78
C LEU A 158 8.33 7.80 3.97
N ALA A 159 8.91 6.99 3.08
CA ALA A 159 10.33 6.64 3.15
C ALA A 159 11.23 7.88 3.07
N TRP A 160 10.92 8.81 2.15
CA TRP A 160 11.63 10.08 2.05
C TRP A 160 11.44 10.94 3.32
N TRP A 161 10.22 11.02 3.83
CA TRP A 161 9.91 11.79 5.05
C TRP A 161 10.61 11.22 6.28
N TYR A 162 10.67 9.90 6.45
CA TYR A 162 11.43 9.23 7.51
C TYR A 162 12.93 9.50 7.38
N ARG A 163 13.49 9.40 6.16
CA ARG A 163 14.91 9.75 5.89
C ARG A 163 15.21 11.20 6.25
N ARG A 164 14.32 12.13 5.87
CA ARG A 164 14.49 13.56 6.19
C ARG A 164 14.37 13.83 7.70
N SER A 165 13.60 13.02 8.42
CA SER A 165 13.41 13.14 9.87
C SER A 165 14.58 12.58 10.68
N ARG A 166 15.51 11.86 10.06
CA ARG A 166 16.63 11.15 10.70
C ARG A 166 17.43 12.02 11.68
N ALA A 167 17.82 13.22 11.27
CA ALA A 167 18.63 14.12 12.12
C ALA A 167 17.86 14.62 13.33
N ALA A 168 16.56 14.90 13.18
CA ALA A 168 15.71 15.33 14.28
C ALA A 168 15.44 14.19 15.26
N ILE A 169 15.17 12.98 14.76
CA ILE A 169 15.01 11.77 15.58
C ILE A 169 16.29 11.51 16.37
N ALA A 170 17.46 11.51 15.71
CA ALA A 170 18.74 11.30 16.40
C ALA A 170 18.94 12.32 17.53
N LYS A 171 18.60 13.60 17.32
CA LYS A 171 18.70 14.62 18.37
C LYS A 171 17.71 14.38 19.51
N ALA A 172 16.48 13.95 19.22
CA ALA A 172 15.48 13.66 20.24
C ALA A 172 15.91 12.48 21.14
N LEU A 173 16.47 11.43 20.55
CA LEU A 173 16.88 10.22 21.29
C LEU A 173 18.14 10.41 22.16
N HIS A 174 18.97 11.44 21.89
CA HIS A 174 20.13 11.78 22.74
C HIS A 174 19.83 12.93 23.72
N ALA A 175 18.63 13.52 23.66
CA ALA A 175 18.21 14.58 24.57
C ALA A 175 17.54 14.03 25.85
N ASP A 176 17.17 12.75 25.84
CA ASP A 176 16.73 11.94 26.97
C ASP A 176 17.92 11.12 27.52
#